data_AF-A0A9Q9Y4R4-F1
#
_entry.id   AF-A0A9Q9Y4R4-F1
#
_cell.length_a   1.000
_cell.length_b   1.000
_cell.length_c   1.000
_cell.angle_alpha   90.00
_cell.angle_beta   90.00
_cell.angle_gamma   90.00
#
_symmetry.space_group_name_H-M   'P 1'
#
loop_
_entity.id
_entity.type
_entity.pdbx_description
1 polymer ?
#
loop_
_entity_poly.entity_id
_entity_poly.type
_entity_poly.pdbx_seq_one_letter_code
_entity_poly.pdbx_strand_id
1 'polypeptide(L)'
;MKQYTEDVCNNLSVWDRFHPLALFLSICRCMTQWIWGRKYNFLHKMTDETVPAALLEGETRDYIDAGLLLNSPYFSVLREERDIDLIISLDFSESDPFKVLYTHIRPTHKLCEELNIPFPEVNIPSEDVQKPKDFYVFKGQNTPTVIHIPLFNVVNCGGEIKAWRNKYITFQGPYSAEMITNLMEVAGKNISNN
;
A
#
# COMPACT_ATOMS: atom_id res chain seq x y z
N MET A 1 21.85 -1.20 13.49
CA MET A 1 20.42 -1.54 13.28
C MET A 1 19.69 -1.79 14.60
N LYS A 2 20.30 -2.50 15.57
CA LYS A 2 19.73 -2.70 16.91
C LYS A 2 19.35 -1.41 17.64
N GLN A 3 20.22 -0.39 17.65
CA GLN A 3 19.98 0.85 18.39
C GLN A 3 18.72 1.60 17.96
N TYR A 4 18.46 1.82 16.66
CA TYR A 4 17.23 2.49 16.22
C TYR A 4 15.97 1.68 16.49
N THR A 5 16.04 0.35 16.34
CA THR A 5 14.92 -0.53 16.68
C THR A 5 14.67 -0.51 18.19
N GLU A 6 15.72 -0.54 19.00
CA GLU A 6 15.66 -0.38 20.45
C GLU A 6 15.16 1.02 20.85
N ASP A 7 15.51 2.09 20.13
CA ASP A 7 15.02 3.45 20.39
C ASP A 7 13.54 3.60 20.04
N VAL A 8 13.10 3.06 18.89
CA VAL A 8 11.68 3.00 18.54
C VAL A 8 10.93 2.15 19.55
N CYS A 9 11.45 0.96 19.88
CA CYS A 9 10.87 0.11 20.91
C CYS A 9 10.90 0.76 22.28
N ASN A 10 11.91 1.52 22.69
CA ASN A 10 11.95 2.21 24.00
C ASN A 10 11.01 3.42 24.02
N ASN A 11 10.85 4.12 22.90
CA ASN A 11 9.87 5.19 22.75
C ASN A 11 8.42 4.65 22.72
N LEU A 12 8.23 3.40 22.29
CA LEU A 12 6.92 2.73 22.17
C LEU A 12 6.59 1.75 23.32
N SER A 13 7.58 1.11 23.96
CA SER A 13 7.45 0.08 25.03
C SER A 13 7.00 0.65 26.37
N VAL A 14 6.83 1.97 26.42
CA VAL A 14 6.04 2.68 27.43
C VAL A 14 4.54 2.30 27.34
N TRP A 15 4.16 1.46 26.37
CA TRP A 15 2.84 0.91 26.09
C TRP A 15 2.06 0.40 27.31
N ASP A 16 2.74 -0.22 28.29
CA ASP A 16 2.06 -0.79 29.46
C ASP A 16 1.76 0.23 30.58
N ARG A 17 2.15 1.50 30.44
CA ARG A 17 2.06 2.46 31.57
C ARG A 17 1.56 3.89 31.31
N PHE A 18 1.16 4.30 30.10
CA PHE A 18 0.89 5.73 29.86
C PHE A 18 -0.40 6.13 29.10
N HIS A 19 -0.94 7.24 29.60
CA HIS A 19 -2.01 8.11 29.10
C HIS A 19 -1.86 8.46 27.59
N PRO A 20 -2.95 8.55 26.79
CA PRO A 20 -2.93 8.79 25.34
C PRO A 20 -2.04 9.95 24.86
N LEU A 21 -1.88 10.98 25.71
CA LEU A 21 -1.04 12.15 25.44
C LEU A 21 0.46 11.81 25.31
N ALA A 22 0.98 10.88 26.11
CA ALA A 22 2.39 10.52 26.07
C ALA A 22 2.73 9.73 24.80
N LEU A 23 1.83 8.83 24.36
CA LEU A 23 1.97 8.12 23.09
C LEU A 23 2.01 9.10 21.91
N PHE A 24 1.10 10.08 21.91
CA PHE A 24 1.08 11.12 20.88
C PHE A 24 2.40 11.91 20.84
N LEU A 25 2.94 12.31 22.00
CA LEU A 25 4.23 13.00 22.09
C LEU A 25 5.40 12.14 21.58
N SER A 26 5.42 10.85 21.91
CA SER A 26 6.44 9.91 21.39
C SER A 26 6.36 9.77 19.87
N ILE A 27 5.16 9.62 19.31
CA ILE A 27 4.96 9.54 17.85
C ILE A 27 5.43 10.85 17.18
N CYS A 28 5.06 12.01 17.71
CA CYS A 28 5.51 13.31 17.22
C CYS A 28 7.05 13.46 17.27
N ARG A 29 7.69 12.99 18.34
CA ARG A 29 9.15 12.98 18.44
C ARG A 29 9.79 12.07 17.40
N CYS A 30 9.25 10.86 17.22
CA CYS A 30 9.76 9.93 16.20
C CYS A 30 9.60 10.49 14.78
N MET A 31 8.49 11.19 14.48
CA MET A 31 8.27 11.89 13.20
C MET A 31 9.26 13.04 13.00
N THR A 32 9.40 13.94 13.99
CA THR A 32 10.26 15.13 13.85
C THR A 32 11.74 14.78 13.74
N GLN A 33 12.18 13.71 14.42
CA GLN A 33 13.57 13.27 14.42
C GLN A 33 13.87 12.20 13.35
N TRP A 34 12.85 11.73 12.62
CA TRP A 34 12.94 10.62 11.64
C TRP A 34 13.72 9.41 12.17
N ILE A 35 13.41 9.00 13.41
CA ILE A 35 14.14 7.94 14.10
C ILE A 35 13.84 6.56 13.48
N TRP A 36 12.75 6.44 12.73
CA TRP A 36 12.42 5.26 11.92
C TRP A 36 12.93 5.41 10.49
N GLY A 37 13.22 4.30 9.83
CA GLY A 37 13.49 4.31 8.39
C GLY A 37 14.82 4.92 7.94
N ARG A 38 15.58 5.62 8.79
CA ARG A 38 16.94 6.05 8.45
C ARG A 38 17.91 4.87 8.41
N LYS A 39 18.57 4.66 7.28
CA LYS A 39 19.57 3.59 7.07
C LYS A 39 20.80 4.12 6.33
N TYR A 40 21.91 3.40 6.43
CA TYR A 40 23.09 3.69 5.62
C TYR A 40 22.74 3.63 4.12
N ASN A 41 23.21 4.63 3.38
CA ASN A 41 23.03 4.71 1.95
C ASN A 41 24.08 3.82 1.27
N PHE A 42 23.68 2.66 0.78
CA PHE A 42 24.59 1.74 0.10
C PHE A 42 25.11 2.28 -1.26
N LEU A 43 24.47 3.32 -1.80
CA LEU A 43 24.90 4.02 -3.01
C LEU A 43 25.83 5.21 -2.73
N HIS A 44 26.12 5.49 -1.45
CA HIS A 44 26.94 6.64 -1.09
C HIS A 44 28.33 6.55 -1.74
N LYS A 45 28.71 7.61 -2.47
CA LYS A 45 29.99 7.70 -3.21
C LYS A 45 30.22 6.58 -4.23
N MET A 46 29.17 5.96 -4.75
CA MET A 46 29.29 5.08 -5.91
C MET A 46 29.80 5.87 -7.12
N THR A 47 30.67 5.27 -7.93
CA THR A 47 31.31 5.92 -9.09
C THR A 47 30.56 5.69 -10.40
N ASP A 48 29.40 5.04 -10.35
CA ASP A 48 28.61 4.72 -11.52
C ASP A 48 27.82 5.96 -11.98
N GLU A 49 28.15 6.47 -13.17
CA GLU A 49 27.53 7.66 -13.76
C GLU A 49 26.04 7.46 -14.10
N THR A 50 25.54 6.22 -14.14
CA THR A 50 24.12 5.92 -14.36
C THR A 50 23.27 6.16 -13.11
N VAL A 51 23.90 6.24 -11.93
CA VAL A 51 23.20 6.47 -10.67
C VAL A 51 22.91 7.98 -10.51
N PRO A 52 21.64 8.39 -10.30
CA PRO A 52 21.30 9.78 -10.11
C PRO A 52 22.10 10.44 -8.98
N ALA A 53 22.56 11.69 -9.17
CA ALA A 53 23.38 12.40 -8.19
C ALA A 53 22.75 12.48 -6.79
N ALA A 54 21.42 12.68 -6.72
CA ALA A 54 20.65 12.68 -5.48
C ALA A 54 20.74 11.33 -4.71
N LEU A 55 21.06 10.23 -5.40
CA LEU A 55 21.28 8.90 -4.81
C LEU A 55 22.71 8.68 -4.25
N LEU A 56 23.66 9.52 -4.67
CA LEU A 56 25.06 9.46 -4.22
C LEU A 56 25.30 10.33 -2.98
N GLU A 57 24.50 11.38 -2.83
CA GLU A 57 24.53 12.30 -1.69
C GLU A 57 24.18 11.62 -0.37
N GLY A 58 24.86 12.02 0.70
CA GLY A 58 24.58 11.60 2.07
C GLY A 58 25.01 10.16 2.42
N GLU A 59 25.57 9.99 3.61
CA GLU A 59 25.93 8.67 4.17
C GLU A 59 24.70 7.84 4.57
N THR A 60 23.54 8.48 4.70
CA THR A 60 22.28 7.85 5.12
C THR A 60 21.12 8.27 4.21
N ARG A 61 20.08 7.43 4.18
CA ARG A 61 18.81 7.67 3.49
C ARG A 61 17.64 7.37 4.40
N ASP A 62 16.58 8.13 4.19
CA ASP A 62 15.33 8.03 4.91
C ASP A 62 14.32 7.26 4.06
N TYR A 63 13.90 6.11 4.57
CA TYR A 63 12.84 5.29 3.98
C TYR A 63 11.52 5.55 4.69
N ILE A 64 10.45 5.50 3.92
CA ILE A 64 9.09 5.76 4.36
C ILE A 64 8.17 4.66 3.84
N ASP A 65 7.00 4.51 4.46
CA ASP A 65 5.96 3.60 3.99
C ASP A 65 5.53 3.95 2.55
N ALA A 66 5.56 2.95 1.66
CA ALA A 66 5.17 3.11 0.27
C ALA A 66 3.69 3.48 0.13
N GLY A 67 2.83 3.11 1.07
CA GLY A 67 1.40 3.45 1.08
C GLY A 67 1.12 4.95 1.11
N LEU A 68 2.10 5.77 1.51
CA LEU A 68 2.01 7.24 1.43
C LEU A 68 2.17 7.78 0.00
N LEU A 69 2.80 7.02 -0.89
CA LEU A 69 2.90 7.33 -2.32
C LEU A 69 1.86 6.54 -3.12
N LEU A 70 1.88 5.22 -2.98
CA LEU A 70 1.03 4.28 -3.68
C LEU A 70 0.70 3.09 -2.77
N ASN A 71 -0.58 2.91 -2.45
CA ASN A 71 -1.08 1.82 -1.61
C ASN A 71 -1.14 0.46 -2.35
N SER A 72 -0.20 0.22 -3.26
CA SER A 72 -0.06 -1.03 -4.02
C SER A 72 1.37 -1.17 -4.56
N PRO A 73 1.97 -2.37 -4.52
CA PRO A 73 3.37 -2.57 -4.88
C PRO A 73 3.61 -2.73 -6.40
N TYR A 74 2.85 -2.04 -7.26
CA TYR A 74 2.92 -2.20 -8.72
C TYR A 74 4.33 -2.01 -9.29
N PHE A 75 5.08 -0.98 -8.87
CA PHE A 75 6.46 -0.78 -9.34
C PHE A 75 7.42 -1.91 -8.97
N SER A 76 7.10 -2.68 -7.93
CA SER A 76 7.87 -3.85 -7.58
C SER A 76 7.64 -5.01 -8.53
N VAL A 77 6.62 -4.99 -9.41
CA VAL A 77 6.37 -6.06 -10.39
C VAL A 77 6.49 -5.59 -11.83
N LEU A 78 6.22 -4.31 -12.11
CA LEU A 78 6.26 -3.70 -13.45
C LEU A 78 7.67 -3.41 -14.01
N ARG A 79 8.71 -4.08 -13.49
CA ARG A 79 10.04 -3.95 -14.07
C ARG A 79 10.11 -4.77 -15.35
N GLU A 80 10.69 -4.19 -16.41
CA GLU A 80 10.78 -4.83 -17.73
C GLU A 80 11.42 -6.22 -17.66
N GLU A 81 12.46 -6.39 -16.84
CA GLU A 81 13.19 -7.65 -16.72
C GLU A 81 12.38 -8.78 -16.08
N ARG A 82 11.22 -8.47 -15.48
CA ARG A 82 10.32 -9.49 -14.94
C ARG A 82 9.36 -10.06 -15.96
N ASP A 83 9.20 -9.40 -17.11
CA ASP A 83 8.38 -9.87 -18.24
C ASP A 83 7.02 -10.43 -17.78
N ILE A 84 6.26 -9.63 -17.03
CA ILE A 84 5.01 -10.07 -16.40
C ILE A 84 3.85 -10.00 -17.39
N ASP A 85 3.21 -11.14 -17.64
CA ASP A 85 1.99 -11.22 -18.45
C ASP A 85 0.71 -10.94 -17.66
N LEU A 86 0.67 -11.30 -16.36
CA LEU A 86 -0.52 -11.27 -15.52
C LEU A 86 -0.21 -10.76 -14.11
N ILE A 87 -1.00 -9.80 -13.65
CA ILE A 87 -0.98 -9.27 -12.29
C ILE A 87 -2.33 -9.55 -11.63
N ILE A 88 -2.32 -10.24 -10.49
CA ILE A 88 -3.49 -10.38 -9.62
C ILE A 88 -3.31 -9.38 -8.47
N SER A 89 -4.05 -8.27 -8.55
CA SER A 89 -4.05 -7.18 -7.58
C SER A 89 -5.17 -7.38 -6.56
N LEU A 90 -4.79 -7.60 -5.31
CA LEU A 90 -5.71 -7.60 -4.17
C LEU A 90 -5.69 -6.20 -3.55
N ASP A 91 -6.84 -5.54 -3.48
CA ASP A 91 -6.96 -4.23 -2.85
C ASP A 91 -7.43 -4.33 -1.41
N PHE A 92 -6.78 -3.56 -0.54
CA PHE A 92 -7.10 -3.42 0.88
C PHE A 92 -7.29 -1.95 1.27
N SER A 93 -7.67 -1.10 0.31
CA SER A 93 -7.83 0.33 0.56
C SER A 93 -9.05 0.59 1.43
N GLU A 94 -8.88 1.43 2.44
CA GLU A 94 -9.93 1.74 3.44
C GLU A 94 -11.19 2.39 2.82
N SER A 95 -11.02 3.16 1.74
CA SER A 95 -12.09 3.94 1.14
C SER A 95 -12.44 3.45 -0.25
N ASP A 96 -11.82 4.05 -1.25
CA ASP A 96 -12.04 3.76 -2.65
C ASP A 96 -11.06 2.66 -3.11
N PRO A 97 -11.56 1.46 -3.47
CA PRO A 97 -10.71 0.32 -3.79
C PRO A 97 -9.94 0.49 -5.09
N PHE A 98 -10.37 1.43 -5.92
CA PHE A 98 -9.73 1.73 -7.20
C PHE A 98 -8.82 2.94 -7.12
N LYS A 99 -8.76 3.61 -5.96
CA LYS A 99 -7.91 4.78 -5.73
C LYS A 99 -6.47 4.51 -6.14
N VAL A 100 -5.95 3.31 -5.85
CA VAL A 100 -4.59 2.88 -6.25
C VAL A 100 -4.38 2.86 -7.77
N LEU A 101 -5.46 2.70 -8.54
CA LEU A 101 -5.43 2.71 -9.99
C LEU A 101 -5.51 4.15 -10.54
N TYR A 102 -6.25 5.08 -9.89
CA TYR A 102 -6.55 6.40 -10.46
C TYR A 102 -6.29 7.70 -9.62
N THR A 103 -5.94 7.70 -8.33
CA THR A 103 -5.75 8.96 -7.52
C THR A 103 -4.72 8.84 -6.36
N HIS A 104 -4.02 9.87 -5.83
CA HIS A 104 -4.14 11.34 -5.87
C HIS A 104 -2.81 12.14 -6.08
N ILE A 105 -1.62 11.52 -5.99
CA ILE A 105 -0.33 12.21 -6.18
C ILE A 105 0.27 11.89 -7.55
N ARG A 106 0.24 10.62 -7.99
CA ARG A 106 0.41 10.18 -9.38
C ARG A 106 -0.36 8.86 -9.59
N PRO A 107 -1.41 8.80 -10.42
CA PRO A 107 -2.11 7.55 -10.73
C PRO A 107 -1.13 6.49 -11.23
N THR A 108 -1.30 5.21 -10.88
CA THR A 108 -0.40 4.15 -11.39
C THR A 108 -0.29 4.20 -12.91
N HIS A 109 -1.42 4.34 -13.61
CA HIS A 109 -1.42 4.45 -15.07
C HIS A 109 -0.67 5.69 -15.58
N LYS A 110 -0.87 6.88 -14.98
CA LYS A 110 -0.16 8.11 -15.38
C LYS A 110 1.32 8.08 -15.04
N LEU A 111 1.68 7.51 -13.90
CA LEU A 111 3.07 7.39 -13.51
C LEU A 111 3.79 6.38 -14.41
N CYS A 112 3.10 5.30 -14.78
CA CYS A 112 3.62 4.38 -15.78
C CYS A 112 3.77 5.07 -17.14
N GLU A 113 2.79 5.86 -17.58
CA GLU A 113 2.88 6.66 -18.80
C GLU A 113 4.06 7.66 -18.76
N GLU A 114 4.22 8.43 -17.67
CA GLU A 114 5.35 9.36 -17.45
C GLU A 114 6.71 8.65 -17.49
N LEU A 115 6.77 7.42 -16.96
CA LEU A 115 8.00 6.62 -16.88
C LEU A 115 8.18 5.67 -18.08
N ASN A 116 7.29 5.73 -19.09
CA ASN A 116 7.25 4.80 -20.22
C ASN A 116 7.20 3.31 -19.81
N ILE A 117 6.54 3.01 -18.70
CA ILE A 117 6.26 1.65 -18.22
C ILE A 117 4.92 1.18 -18.82
N PRO A 118 4.86 0.03 -19.51
CA PRO A 118 3.60 -0.48 -20.04
C PRO A 118 2.61 -0.85 -18.93
N PHE A 119 1.40 -0.29 -18.98
CA PHE A 119 0.32 -0.59 -18.04
C PHE A 119 -1.04 -0.47 -18.75
N PRO A 120 -2.02 -1.36 -18.48
CA PRO A 120 -3.30 -1.31 -19.19
C PRO A 120 -4.10 -0.05 -18.82
N GLU A 121 -4.97 0.38 -19.75
CA GLU A 121 -5.92 1.44 -19.47
C GLU A 121 -6.92 1.00 -18.39
N VAL A 122 -7.20 1.90 -17.45
CA VAL A 122 -8.14 1.66 -16.36
C VAL A 122 -9.37 2.52 -16.56
N ASN A 123 -10.49 1.88 -16.90
CA ASN A 123 -11.80 2.52 -16.98
C ASN A 123 -12.76 1.85 -16.00
N ILE A 124 -13.29 2.66 -15.07
CA ILE A 124 -14.11 2.17 -13.96
C ILE A 124 -15.38 3.02 -13.91
N PRO A 125 -16.57 2.41 -14.09
CA PRO A 125 -17.84 3.11 -13.95
C PRO A 125 -17.98 3.75 -12.57
N SER A 126 -18.55 4.96 -12.49
CA SER A 126 -18.74 5.65 -11.20
C SER A 126 -19.63 4.86 -10.22
N GLU A 127 -20.53 4.03 -10.74
CA GLU A 127 -21.36 3.11 -9.92
C GLU A 127 -20.52 2.03 -9.23
N ASP A 128 -19.50 1.51 -9.91
CA ASP A 128 -18.63 0.45 -9.42
C ASP A 128 -17.74 0.96 -8.27
N VAL A 129 -17.42 2.26 -8.22
CA VAL A 129 -16.69 2.87 -7.09
C VAL A 129 -17.45 2.73 -5.76
N GLN A 130 -18.78 2.86 -5.81
CA GLN A 130 -19.64 2.73 -4.62
C GLN A 130 -20.05 1.28 -4.37
N LYS A 131 -20.25 0.50 -5.44
CA LYS A 131 -20.72 -0.88 -5.40
C LYS A 131 -19.80 -1.78 -6.23
N PRO A 132 -18.55 -2.00 -5.80
CA PRO A 132 -17.63 -2.80 -6.57
C PRO A 132 -18.13 -4.23 -6.75
N LYS A 133 -17.98 -4.75 -7.97
CA LYS A 133 -18.02 -6.17 -8.33
C LYS A 133 -16.88 -6.94 -7.64
N ASP A 134 -16.97 -8.26 -7.70
CA ASP A 134 -15.98 -9.20 -7.15
C ASP A 134 -14.59 -9.03 -7.78
N PHE A 135 -14.51 -8.80 -9.08
CA PHE A 135 -13.25 -8.51 -9.77
C PHE A 135 -13.41 -7.68 -11.05
N TYR A 136 -12.28 -7.20 -11.54
CA TYR A 136 -12.15 -6.41 -12.77
C TYR A 136 -10.96 -6.92 -13.56
N VAL A 137 -11.08 -6.91 -14.89
CA VAL A 137 -9.99 -7.31 -15.79
C VAL A 137 -9.66 -6.14 -16.69
N PHE A 138 -8.42 -5.64 -16.57
CA PHE A 138 -7.88 -4.60 -17.43
C PHE A 138 -6.89 -5.23 -18.41
N LYS A 139 -7.08 -4.96 -19.70
CA LYS A 139 -6.24 -5.46 -20.79
C LYS A 139 -5.77 -4.30 -21.64
N GLY A 140 -4.58 -4.44 -22.21
CA GLY A 140 -3.98 -3.49 -23.14
C GLY A 140 -3.07 -4.22 -24.12
N GLN A 141 -2.64 -3.51 -25.15
CA GLN A 141 -1.68 -4.04 -26.12
C GLN A 141 -0.26 -3.86 -25.55
N ASN A 142 0.52 -4.95 -25.53
CA ASN A 142 1.89 -4.96 -24.97
C ASN A 142 1.97 -4.51 -23.50
N THR A 143 0.93 -4.81 -22.71
CA THR A 143 0.88 -4.52 -21.26
C THR A 143 0.50 -5.79 -20.50
N PRO A 144 0.88 -5.93 -19.22
CA PRO A 144 0.33 -6.98 -18.38
C PRO A 144 -1.21 -6.91 -18.34
N THR A 145 -1.86 -8.06 -18.30
CA THR A 145 -3.28 -8.14 -17.89
C THR A 145 -3.35 -7.94 -16.38
N VAL A 146 -4.24 -7.07 -15.92
CA VAL A 146 -4.44 -6.83 -14.49
C VAL A 146 -5.81 -7.34 -14.09
N ILE A 147 -5.85 -8.34 -13.20
CA ILE A 147 -7.05 -8.75 -12.47
C ILE A 147 -7.03 -8.01 -11.14
N HIS A 148 -8.00 -7.13 -10.91
CA HIS A 148 -8.10 -6.36 -9.68
C HIS A 148 -9.31 -6.80 -8.86
N ILE A 149 -9.08 -7.10 -7.58
CA ILE A 149 -10.04 -7.73 -6.68
C ILE A 149 -10.20 -6.84 -5.43
N PRO A 150 -11.30 -6.08 -5.33
CA PRO A 150 -11.62 -5.29 -4.14
C PRO A 150 -11.91 -6.19 -2.93
N LEU A 151 -11.32 -5.88 -1.77
CA LEU A 151 -11.57 -6.63 -0.52
C LEU A 151 -13.06 -6.73 -0.20
N PHE A 152 -13.78 -5.61 -0.23
CA PHE A 152 -15.22 -5.57 0.04
C PHE A 152 -15.99 -5.23 -1.23
N ASN A 153 -16.87 -6.14 -1.64
CA ASN A 153 -17.63 -6.06 -2.89
C ASN A 153 -19.07 -6.57 -2.72
N VAL A 154 -19.88 -6.40 -3.76
CA VAL A 154 -21.31 -6.74 -3.71
C VAL A 154 -21.57 -8.23 -3.49
N VAL A 155 -20.64 -9.10 -3.88
CA VAL A 155 -20.79 -10.56 -3.80
C VAL A 155 -20.46 -11.07 -2.40
N ASN A 156 -19.36 -10.61 -1.79
CA ASN A 156 -18.89 -11.12 -0.51
C ASN A 156 -19.49 -10.40 0.72
N CYS A 157 -19.96 -9.15 0.57
CA CYS A 157 -20.51 -8.34 1.65
C CYS A 157 -22.04 -8.26 1.65
N GLY A 158 -22.75 -8.98 0.78
CA GLY A 158 -24.23 -8.98 0.75
C GLY A 158 -24.85 -7.60 0.51
N GLY A 159 -24.11 -6.67 -0.12
CA GLY A 159 -24.55 -5.29 -0.36
C GLY A 159 -24.26 -4.29 0.76
N GLU A 160 -23.75 -4.73 1.93
CA GLU A 160 -23.44 -3.85 3.07
C GLU A 160 -21.99 -3.33 3.09
N ILE A 161 -21.42 -3.02 1.91
CA ILE A 161 -20.00 -2.68 1.75
C ILE A 161 -19.54 -1.56 2.71
N LYS A 162 -20.38 -0.53 2.91
CA LYS A 162 -20.05 0.59 3.81
C LYS A 162 -19.94 0.15 5.28
N ALA A 163 -20.77 -0.79 5.72
CA ALA A 163 -20.70 -1.31 7.08
C ALA A 163 -19.41 -2.12 7.29
N TRP A 164 -19.03 -2.94 6.30
CA TRP A 164 -17.75 -3.65 6.31
C TRP A 164 -16.56 -2.70 6.35
N ARG A 165 -16.50 -1.68 5.47
CA ARG A 165 -15.42 -0.67 5.50
C ARG A 165 -15.32 0.04 6.85
N ASN A 166 -16.45 0.45 7.42
CA ASN A 166 -16.47 1.12 8.73
C ASN A 166 -16.04 0.19 9.89
N LYS A 167 -16.24 -1.12 9.75
CA LYS A 167 -15.82 -2.13 10.74
C LYS A 167 -14.31 -2.43 10.65
N TYR A 168 -13.72 -2.31 9.47
CA TYR A 168 -12.34 -2.68 9.17
C TYR A 168 -11.50 -1.48 8.69
N ILE A 169 -11.51 -0.40 9.48
CA ILE A 169 -10.73 0.83 9.21
C ILE A 169 -9.22 0.64 9.46
N THR A 170 -8.39 1.52 8.89
CA THR A 170 -6.91 1.43 9.00
C THR A 170 -6.44 1.62 10.45
N PHE A 171 -7.00 2.63 11.14
CA PHE A 171 -6.61 2.99 12.50
C PHE A 171 -7.66 2.54 13.50
N GLN A 172 -7.41 1.41 14.14
CA GLN A 172 -8.27 0.87 15.20
C GLN A 172 -7.48 0.04 16.20
N GLY A 173 -8.17 -0.40 17.25
CA GLY A 173 -7.61 -1.36 18.21
C GLY A 173 -7.42 -2.76 17.61
N PRO A 174 -6.85 -3.69 18.38
CA PRO A 174 -6.66 -5.07 17.93
C PRO A 174 -7.98 -5.74 17.54
N TYR A 175 -7.95 -6.54 16.47
CA TYR A 175 -9.09 -7.36 16.10
C TYR A 175 -9.37 -8.45 17.12
N SER A 176 -10.66 -8.66 17.41
CA SER A 176 -11.10 -9.88 18.10
C SER A 176 -10.92 -11.09 17.19
N ALA A 177 -10.88 -12.29 17.78
CA ALA A 177 -10.83 -13.53 17.01
C ALA A 177 -12.01 -13.63 16.00
N GLU A 178 -13.20 -13.18 16.41
CA GLU A 178 -14.38 -13.13 15.54
C GLU A 178 -14.18 -12.16 14.35
N MET A 179 -13.59 -10.98 14.59
CA MET A 179 -13.30 -10.03 13.51
C MET A 179 -12.30 -10.60 12.51
N ILE A 180 -11.26 -11.30 13.00
CA ILE A 180 -10.27 -11.99 12.15
C ILE A 180 -10.96 -13.05 11.30
N THR A 181 -11.72 -13.96 11.92
CA THR A 181 -12.45 -15.02 11.20
C THR A 181 -13.36 -14.45 10.13
N ASN A 182 -14.18 -13.45 10.47
CA ASN A 182 -15.10 -12.79 9.54
C ASN A 182 -14.36 -12.17 8.35
N LEU A 183 -13.24 -11.47 8.60
CA LEU A 183 -12.45 -10.85 7.54
C LEU A 183 -11.79 -11.89 6.64
N MET A 184 -11.28 -12.97 7.23
CA MET A 184 -10.69 -14.10 6.49
C MET A 184 -11.72 -14.79 5.61
N GLU A 185 -12.96 -14.99 6.07
CA GLU A 185 -14.03 -15.57 5.24
C GLU A 185 -14.37 -14.68 4.04
N VAL A 186 -14.50 -13.36 4.28
CA VAL A 186 -14.80 -12.38 3.22
C VAL A 186 -13.66 -12.31 2.19
N ALA A 187 -12.42 -12.25 2.63
CA ALA A 187 -11.25 -12.27 1.75
C ALA A 187 -11.11 -13.61 1.03
N GLY A 188 -11.40 -14.73 1.69
CA GLY A 188 -11.37 -16.06 1.09
C GLY A 188 -12.38 -16.22 -0.05
N LYS A 189 -13.60 -15.67 0.11
CA LYS A 189 -14.63 -15.66 -0.94
C LYS A 189 -14.18 -14.95 -2.21
N ASN A 190 -13.31 -13.94 -2.12
CA ASN A 190 -12.80 -13.24 -3.29
C ASN A 190 -11.93 -14.13 -4.19
N ILE A 191 -11.29 -15.15 -3.62
CA ILE A 191 -10.44 -16.09 -4.34
C ILE A 191 -11.24 -17.32 -4.78
N SER A 192 -12.15 -17.83 -3.94
CA SER A 192 -12.89 -19.06 -4.27
C SER A 192 -13.98 -18.87 -5.31
N ASN A 193 -14.48 -17.65 -5.49
CA ASN A 193 -15.62 -17.37 -6.38
C ASN A 193 -15.21 -17.05 -7.82
N ASN A 194 -13.92 -16.89 -8.11
CA ASN A 194 -13.37 -16.44 -9.40
C ASN A 194 -12.26 -17.37 -9.89
#